data_AF-A0A819CR49-F1
#
_entry.id   AF-A0A819CR49-F1
#
_cell.length_a   1.000
_cell.length_b   1.000
_cell.length_c   1.000
_cell.angle_alpha   90.00
_cell.angle_beta   90.00
_cell.angle_gamma   90.00
#
_symmetry.space_group_name_H-M   'P 1'
#
loop_
_entity.id
_entity.type
_entity.pdbx_description
1 polymer ?
#
loop_
_entity_poly.entity_id
_entity_poly.type
_entity_poly.pdbx_seq_one_letter_code
_entity_poly.pdbx_strand_id
1 'polypeptide(L)'
;MQRISPIKAIYNLAQRNKIFFEYRLEKEFGPVHRKMYTVRLYVDDKSYVGTEHSINSAKYAAAQLALNDYHNSININNYGQDNSQINEFQSPTVTLNIWSIQNHISIRYVLLNQQFKSKSTNQSCILFYYRLYLGHNSYFDGHGYTHQQARTKCALGALLFLRQNQRSTQHLNVPFLSNARKQRPPKSDISLMYERAKQLGHTIHITFDDPLTVTYVIGENYSATAKGSTQQTAKQLAARKMLEILPSTNIQRKLNPITRIYQSAQLRQVKIEFIQLTDKENYTYQIRFGDNDVAEGYGKTKRIAKQLAAEALLQKLDTVVVLLPPPSKSLLKRDGNSEKTNKQEKKHVHFVEEIIENDDKMSCSPSSLSSNVENSYKKQLIETCQKLRIHIEYLDKMNENENETSAQYQSTVILSTADRRLAQFCGNGPSLIRAQENASSAVWNNLKQLFNGSSRIQKMKRIEKNNQ
;
A
#
# COMPACT_ATOMS: atom_id res chain seq x y z
N MET A 1 -3.82 -0.06 -5.71
CA MET A 1 -2.69 -0.73 -6.40
C MET A 1 -2.94 -0.68 -7.91
N GLN A 2 -1.91 -0.57 -8.76
CA GLN A 2 -2.10 -0.68 -10.21
C GLN A 2 -2.42 -2.13 -10.59
N ARG A 3 -3.44 -2.37 -11.42
CA ARG A 3 -3.79 -3.71 -11.92
C ARG A 3 -2.79 -4.11 -13.01
N ILE A 4 -1.72 -4.81 -12.61
CA ILE A 4 -0.78 -5.43 -13.55
C ILE A 4 -1.50 -6.58 -14.27
N SER A 5 -1.46 -6.60 -15.61
CA SER A 5 -2.05 -7.69 -16.40
C SER A 5 -1.45 -9.06 -16.02
N PRO A 6 -2.25 -10.14 -15.91
CA PRO A 6 -1.77 -11.52 -15.67
C PRO A 6 -0.59 -11.93 -16.55
N ILE A 7 -0.62 -11.59 -17.85
CA ILE A 7 0.46 -11.90 -18.80
C ILE A 7 1.79 -11.26 -18.35
N LYS A 8 1.73 -10.00 -17.86
CA LYS A 8 2.91 -9.27 -17.33
C LYS A 8 3.28 -9.73 -15.92
N ALA A 9 2.33 -10.20 -15.12
CA ALA A 9 2.61 -10.82 -13.82
C ALA A 9 3.38 -12.14 -13.99
N ILE A 10 3.03 -12.97 -14.97
CA ILE A 10 3.79 -14.19 -15.30
C ILE A 10 5.19 -13.86 -15.83
N TYR A 11 5.33 -12.88 -16.73
CA TYR A 11 6.66 -12.42 -17.15
C TYR A 11 7.53 -12.04 -15.94
N ASN A 12 6.98 -11.26 -14.99
CA ASN A 12 7.69 -10.87 -13.77
C ASN A 12 7.99 -12.06 -12.84
N LEU A 13 7.09 -13.04 -12.76
CA LEU A 13 7.26 -14.27 -11.96
C LEU A 13 8.39 -15.13 -12.55
N ALA A 14 8.38 -15.36 -13.87
CA ALA A 14 9.42 -16.07 -14.59
C ALA A 14 10.80 -15.43 -14.40
N GLN A 15 10.91 -14.11 -14.57
CA GLN A 15 12.17 -13.37 -14.39
C GLN A 15 12.70 -13.41 -12.93
N ARG A 16 11.81 -13.45 -11.93
CA ARG A 16 12.20 -13.58 -10.51
C ARG A 16 12.65 -15.00 -10.15
N ASN A 17 11.91 -16.00 -10.61
CA ASN A 17 12.09 -17.39 -10.22
C ASN A 17 13.08 -18.14 -11.16
N LYS A 18 13.47 -17.52 -12.29
CA LYS A 18 14.31 -18.08 -13.37
C LYS A 18 13.73 -19.34 -14.02
N ILE A 19 12.41 -19.44 -14.08
CA ILE A 19 11.68 -20.52 -14.75
C ILE A 19 11.35 -20.13 -16.21
N PHE A 20 11.31 -21.12 -17.10
CA PHE A 20 10.94 -20.92 -18.50
C PHE A 20 9.42 -20.81 -18.65
N PHE A 21 8.95 -20.03 -19.63
CA PHE A 21 7.53 -19.99 -20.00
C PHE A 21 7.34 -19.72 -21.50
N GLU A 22 6.28 -20.28 -22.09
CA GLU A 22 5.97 -20.15 -23.51
C GLU A 22 4.45 -20.19 -23.75
N TYR A 23 3.93 -19.36 -24.67
CA TYR A 23 2.52 -19.41 -25.10
C TYR A 23 2.43 -19.98 -26.51
N ARG A 24 1.84 -21.18 -26.67
CA ARG A 24 1.54 -21.80 -27.96
C ARG A 24 0.05 -21.70 -28.29
N LEU A 25 -0.26 -21.37 -29.53
CA LEU A 25 -1.62 -21.48 -30.08
C LEU A 25 -1.85 -22.96 -30.45
N GLU A 26 -2.94 -23.56 -29.97
CA GLU A 26 -3.26 -24.98 -30.25
C GLU A 26 -4.36 -25.15 -31.30
N LYS A 27 -5.39 -24.29 -31.26
CA LYS A 27 -6.56 -24.38 -32.15
C LYS A 27 -7.13 -22.98 -32.44
N GLU A 28 -7.50 -22.74 -33.69
CA GLU A 28 -8.48 -21.71 -34.08
C GLU A 28 -9.73 -22.43 -34.61
N PHE A 29 -10.92 -22.03 -34.17
CA PHE A 29 -12.18 -22.61 -34.65
C PHE A 29 -13.35 -21.63 -34.52
N GLY A 30 -14.52 -21.99 -35.08
CA GLY A 30 -15.71 -21.14 -35.11
C GLY A 30 -15.83 -20.30 -36.38
N PRO A 31 -16.98 -19.66 -36.61
CA PRO A 31 -17.24 -18.88 -37.82
C PRO A 31 -16.38 -17.61 -37.87
N VAL A 32 -16.18 -17.04 -39.06
CA VAL A 32 -15.28 -15.89 -39.27
C VAL A 32 -15.65 -14.69 -38.38
N HIS A 33 -16.94 -14.45 -38.15
CA HIS A 33 -17.45 -13.38 -37.29
C HIS A 33 -17.38 -13.68 -35.77
N ARG A 34 -17.02 -14.91 -35.36
CA ARG A 34 -16.89 -15.31 -33.95
C ARG A 34 -15.84 -16.42 -33.78
N LYS A 35 -14.60 -16.14 -34.21
CA LYS A 35 -13.47 -17.04 -34.00
C LYS A 35 -13.17 -17.23 -32.51
N MET A 36 -12.88 -18.47 -32.12
CA MET A 36 -12.33 -18.84 -30.82
C MET A 36 -10.91 -19.35 -30.98
N TYR A 37 -10.08 -19.00 -29.99
CA TYR A 37 -8.65 -19.29 -29.95
C TYR A 37 -8.35 -20.08 -28.68
N THR A 38 -7.73 -21.25 -28.84
CA THR A 38 -7.20 -22.08 -27.76
C THR A 38 -5.71 -21.83 -27.64
N VAL A 39 -5.26 -21.24 -26.53
CA VAL A 39 -3.85 -20.99 -26.24
C VAL A 39 -3.43 -21.78 -25.01
N ARG A 40 -2.34 -22.54 -25.13
CA ARG A 40 -1.67 -23.21 -24.02
C ARG A 40 -0.44 -22.42 -23.60
N LEU A 41 -0.38 -22.11 -22.31
CA LEU A 41 0.76 -21.55 -21.62
C LEU A 41 1.51 -22.69 -20.93
N TYR A 42 2.80 -22.83 -21.23
CA TYR A 42 3.75 -23.67 -20.48
C TYR A 42 4.50 -22.79 -19.47
N VAL A 43 4.66 -23.28 -18.23
CA VAL A 43 5.47 -22.65 -17.17
C VAL A 43 6.18 -23.78 -16.43
N ASP A 44 7.48 -23.94 -16.67
CA ASP A 44 8.25 -25.10 -16.21
C ASP A 44 7.53 -26.42 -16.60
N ASP A 45 7.48 -27.43 -15.73
CA ASP A 45 6.78 -28.71 -15.95
C ASP A 45 5.24 -28.62 -16.05
N LYS A 46 4.63 -27.43 -15.92
CA LYS A 46 3.17 -27.25 -15.90
C LYS A 46 2.64 -26.58 -17.16
N SER A 47 1.43 -26.95 -17.58
CA SER A 47 0.74 -26.31 -18.70
C SER A 47 -0.71 -25.97 -18.39
N TYR A 48 -1.18 -24.83 -18.90
CA TYR A 48 -2.49 -24.24 -18.61
C TYR A 48 -3.14 -23.78 -19.92
N VAL A 49 -4.43 -24.04 -20.12
CA VAL A 49 -5.12 -23.77 -21.39
C VAL A 49 -6.21 -22.72 -21.19
N GLY A 50 -6.23 -21.70 -22.06
CA GLY A 50 -7.27 -20.68 -22.14
C GLY A 50 -7.97 -20.69 -23.49
N THR A 51 -9.31 -20.60 -23.50
CA THR A 51 -10.16 -20.67 -24.70
C THR A 51 -11.08 -19.47 -24.78
N GLU A 52 -10.86 -18.58 -25.75
CA GLU A 52 -11.44 -17.24 -25.74
C GLU A 52 -11.62 -16.65 -27.15
N HIS A 53 -12.41 -15.58 -27.27
CA HIS A 53 -12.77 -14.96 -28.55
C HIS A 53 -11.63 -14.11 -29.20
N SER A 54 -10.44 -14.10 -28.61
CA SER A 54 -9.23 -13.52 -29.22
C SER A 54 -7.97 -14.15 -28.65
N ILE A 55 -6.88 -14.19 -29.44
CA ILE A 55 -5.56 -14.70 -29.02
C ILE A 55 -5.09 -14.03 -27.71
N ASN A 56 -5.30 -12.72 -27.55
CA ASN A 56 -4.87 -11.98 -26.36
C ASN A 56 -5.75 -12.28 -25.14
N SER A 57 -7.06 -12.48 -25.31
CA SER A 57 -7.94 -12.95 -24.23
C SER A 57 -7.62 -14.40 -23.83
N ALA A 58 -7.31 -15.28 -24.80
CA ALA A 58 -6.89 -16.66 -24.54
C ALA A 58 -5.57 -16.73 -23.76
N LYS A 59 -4.58 -15.90 -24.14
CA LYS A 59 -3.34 -15.70 -23.38
C LYS A 59 -3.62 -15.17 -21.96
N TYR A 60 -4.56 -14.24 -21.81
CA TYR A 60 -4.96 -13.70 -20.51
C TYR A 60 -5.58 -14.77 -19.61
N ALA A 61 -6.52 -15.57 -20.14
CA ALA A 61 -7.18 -16.65 -19.41
C ALA A 61 -6.20 -17.75 -18.98
N ALA A 62 -5.34 -18.22 -19.90
CA ALA A 62 -4.27 -19.18 -19.58
C ALA A 62 -3.31 -18.65 -18.50
N ALA A 63 -2.97 -17.36 -18.56
CA ALA A 63 -2.15 -16.70 -17.54
C ALA A 63 -2.87 -16.57 -16.18
N GLN A 64 -4.18 -16.31 -16.17
CA GLN A 64 -4.95 -16.20 -14.94
C GLN A 64 -5.03 -17.56 -14.22
N LEU A 65 -5.21 -18.66 -14.95
CA LEU A 65 -5.17 -20.02 -14.38
C LEU A 65 -3.80 -20.32 -13.75
N ALA A 66 -2.70 -20.07 -14.47
CA ALA A 66 -1.35 -20.31 -13.98
C ALA A 66 -1.01 -19.50 -12.71
N LEU A 67 -1.52 -18.27 -12.59
CA LEU A 67 -1.35 -17.45 -11.38
C LEU A 67 -2.22 -17.94 -10.22
N ASN A 68 -3.46 -18.36 -10.49
CA ASN A 68 -4.33 -18.94 -9.45
C ASN A 68 -3.69 -20.19 -8.85
N ASP A 69 -3.17 -21.10 -9.67
CA ASP A 69 -2.49 -22.31 -9.21
C ASP A 69 -1.19 -22.02 -8.45
N TYR A 70 -0.44 -20.98 -8.87
CA TYR A 70 0.72 -20.49 -8.13
C TYR A 70 0.30 -19.99 -6.73
N HIS A 71 -0.75 -19.15 -6.63
CA HIS A 71 -1.27 -18.67 -5.35
C HIS A 71 -1.82 -19.81 -4.47
N ASN A 72 -2.51 -20.78 -5.06
CA ASN A 72 -3.00 -21.97 -4.36
C ASN A 72 -1.83 -22.81 -3.80
N SER A 73 -0.75 -22.98 -4.57
CA SER A 73 0.46 -23.68 -4.11
C SER A 73 1.19 -22.97 -2.96
N ILE A 74 1.09 -21.64 -2.86
CA ILE A 74 1.58 -20.88 -1.70
C ILE A 74 0.67 -21.11 -0.48
N ASN A 75 -0.66 -21.04 -0.67
CA ASN A 75 -1.63 -21.17 0.42
C ASN A 75 -1.63 -22.56 1.08
N ILE A 76 -1.49 -23.63 0.29
CA ILE A 76 -1.44 -25.02 0.81
C ILE A 76 -0.22 -25.23 1.72
N ASN A 77 0.92 -24.61 1.40
CA ASN A 77 2.14 -24.68 2.23
C ASN A 77 2.06 -23.83 3.51
N ASN A 78 1.03 -22.99 3.68
CA ASN A 78 0.89 -22.07 4.82
C ASN A 78 -0.14 -22.53 5.87
N TYR A 79 -0.80 -23.69 5.70
CA TYR A 79 -1.83 -24.22 6.62
C TYR A 79 -1.29 -24.74 7.98
N GLY A 80 -0.23 -24.13 8.51
CA GLY A 80 0.47 -24.59 9.72
C GLY A 80 1.19 -23.52 10.55
N GLN A 81 1.06 -22.21 10.28
CA GLN A 81 1.53 -21.16 11.20
C GLN A 81 0.58 -19.97 11.31
N ASP A 82 0.56 -19.39 12.51
CA ASP A 82 -0.48 -18.48 13.01
C ASP A 82 -0.45 -17.07 12.41
N ASN A 83 -1.62 -16.43 12.38
CA ASN A 83 -1.82 -15.07 11.89
C ASN A 83 -0.99 -14.03 12.67
N SER A 84 0.13 -13.60 12.11
CA SER A 84 0.88 -12.43 12.54
C SER A 84 1.43 -11.65 11.33
N GLN A 85 0.70 -10.63 10.89
CA GLN A 85 1.02 -9.84 9.69
C GLN A 85 2.26 -8.94 9.87
N ILE A 86 3.48 -9.49 9.77
CA ILE A 86 4.72 -8.70 9.74
C ILE A 86 5.68 -9.18 8.64
N ASN A 87 5.82 -8.35 7.60
CA ASN A 87 6.96 -8.25 6.68
C ASN A 87 7.30 -9.44 5.74
N GLU A 88 6.36 -9.92 4.93
CA GLU A 88 6.65 -10.78 3.75
C GLU A 88 7.66 -10.16 2.75
N PHE A 89 7.88 -8.84 2.81
CA PHE A 89 8.80 -8.11 1.92
C PHE A 89 10.24 -7.97 2.45
N GLN A 90 10.59 -8.55 3.61
CA GLN A 90 11.95 -8.48 4.16
C GLN A 90 12.69 -9.82 4.04
N SER A 91 13.87 -9.77 3.42
CA SER A 91 14.78 -10.92 3.34
C SER A 91 15.13 -11.43 4.75
N PRO A 92 15.18 -12.76 5.01
CA PRO A 92 15.51 -13.32 6.31
C PRO A 92 16.79 -12.75 6.94
N THR A 93 17.81 -12.45 6.13
CA THR A 93 19.06 -11.80 6.56
C THR A 93 18.82 -10.39 7.12
N VAL A 94 17.87 -9.63 6.55
CA VAL A 94 17.46 -8.30 7.03
C VAL A 94 16.63 -8.43 8.31
N THR A 95 15.67 -9.35 8.33
CA THR A 95 14.82 -9.62 9.50
C THR A 95 15.65 -10.03 10.72
N LEU A 96 16.65 -10.90 10.54
CA LEU A 96 17.55 -11.30 11.61
C LEU A 96 18.48 -10.15 12.05
N ASN A 97 19.00 -9.33 11.14
CA ASN A 97 19.78 -8.15 11.49
C ASN A 97 18.97 -7.15 12.33
N ILE A 98 17.68 -6.93 11.99
CA ILE A 98 16.77 -6.10 12.79
C ILE A 98 16.58 -6.70 14.19
N TRP A 99 16.33 -8.01 14.28
CA TRP A 99 16.19 -8.71 15.56
C TRP A 99 17.46 -8.59 16.43
N SER A 100 18.64 -8.70 15.83
CA SER A 100 19.92 -8.53 16.52
C SER A 100 20.10 -7.13 17.11
N ILE A 101 19.71 -6.09 16.37
CA ILE A 101 19.73 -4.70 16.87
C ILE A 101 18.73 -4.51 18.02
N GLN A 102 17.55 -5.14 17.94
CA GLN A 102 16.51 -5.07 18.98
C GLN A 102 16.88 -5.81 20.28
N ASN A 103 17.68 -6.88 20.19
CA ASN A 103 18.06 -7.72 21.34
C ASN A 103 19.53 -7.52 21.76
N HIS A 104 20.23 -6.54 21.17
CA HIS A 104 21.65 -6.23 21.38
C HIS A 104 22.63 -7.43 21.20
N ILE A 105 22.25 -8.42 20.39
CA ILE A 105 23.03 -9.63 20.13
C ILE A 105 23.86 -9.47 18.85
N SER A 106 25.14 -9.84 18.92
CA SER A 106 26.07 -9.78 17.79
C SER A 106 25.79 -10.90 16.76
N ILE A 107 26.02 -10.58 15.48
CA ILE A 107 25.84 -11.49 14.35
C ILE A 107 27.10 -11.49 13.48
N ARG A 108 27.62 -12.68 13.16
CA ARG A 108 28.79 -12.84 12.28
C ARG A 108 28.61 -14.01 11.31
N TYR A 109 28.63 -13.70 10.01
CA TYR A 109 28.72 -14.71 8.95
C TYR A 109 30.18 -15.03 8.63
N VAL A 110 30.53 -16.32 8.59
CA VAL A 110 31.86 -16.85 8.25
C VAL A 110 31.69 -17.81 7.07
N LEU A 111 32.50 -17.67 6.03
CA LEU A 111 32.57 -18.66 4.94
C LEU A 111 33.39 -19.85 5.46
N LEU A 112 32.82 -21.06 5.42
CA LEU A 112 33.51 -22.30 5.83
C LEU A 112 34.24 -22.95 4.66
N ASN A 113 33.55 -23.11 3.52
CA ASN A 113 34.06 -23.88 2.38
C ASN A 113 33.37 -23.45 1.07
N GLN A 114 34.04 -23.70 -0.05
CA GLN A 114 33.54 -23.53 -1.41
C GLN A 114 33.85 -24.81 -2.19
N GLN A 115 32.83 -25.62 -2.48
CA GLN A 115 32.97 -26.88 -3.21
C GLN A 115 32.51 -26.73 -4.66
N PHE A 116 33.32 -27.19 -5.61
CA PHE A 116 32.89 -27.39 -7.00
C PHE A 116 32.12 -28.71 -7.08
N LYS A 117 30.84 -28.66 -7.48
CA LYS A 117 30.04 -29.86 -7.77
C LYS A 117 29.70 -29.89 -9.25
N SER A 118 30.24 -30.88 -9.96
CA SER A 118 29.74 -31.18 -11.31
C SER A 118 28.31 -31.70 -11.19
N LYS A 119 27.38 -31.16 -12.00
CA LYS A 119 26.09 -31.80 -12.24
C LYS A 119 26.24 -32.84 -13.34
N SER A 120 25.30 -33.78 -13.43
CA SER A 120 25.24 -34.82 -14.48
C SER A 120 25.07 -34.28 -15.91
N THR A 121 24.97 -32.96 -16.10
CA THR A 121 24.76 -32.27 -17.39
C THR A 121 25.68 -31.05 -17.54
N ASN A 122 26.98 -31.29 -17.79
CA ASN A 122 27.99 -30.33 -18.31
C ASN A 122 28.06 -28.90 -17.69
N GLN A 123 27.54 -28.69 -16.48
CA GLN A 123 27.63 -27.42 -15.76
C GLN A 123 28.20 -27.63 -14.36
N SER A 124 29.44 -27.20 -14.16
CA SER A 124 30.08 -27.12 -12.85
C SER A 124 29.42 -26.03 -11.99
N CYS A 125 28.80 -26.44 -10.89
CA CYS A 125 28.11 -25.55 -9.98
C CYS A 125 28.93 -25.37 -8.69
N ILE A 126 29.27 -24.13 -8.36
CA ILE A 126 29.94 -23.79 -7.10
C ILE A 126 28.92 -23.80 -5.96
N LEU A 127 29.22 -24.49 -4.87
CA LEU A 127 28.39 -24.57 -3.66
C LEU A 127 29.16 -23.93 -2.49
N PHE A 128 28.62 -22.83 -1.96
CA PHE A 128 29.19 -22.10 -0.83
C PHE A 128 28.58 -22.60 0.48
N TYR A 129 29.42 -22.79 1.50
CA TYR A 129 29.02 -23.14 2.87
C TYR A 129 29.34 -21.96 3.80
N TYR A 130 28.32 -21.45 4.50
CA TYR A 130 28.45 -20.41 5.52
C TYR A 130 28.04 -20.94 6.89
N ARG A 131 28.72 -20.44 7.93
CA ARG A 131 28.33 -20.50 9.34
C ARG A 131 27.94 -19.12 9.83
N LEU A 132 26.86 -19.04 10.58
CA LEU A 132 26.34 -17.82 11.18
C LEU A 132 26.43 -17.95 12.70
N TYR A 133 27.27 -17.13 13.34
CA TYR A 133 27.33 -17.03 14.79
C TYR A 133 26.31 -15.99 15.28
N LEU A 134 25.59 -16.35 16.34
CA LEU A 134 24.57 -15.55 17.01
C LEU A 134 24.92 -15.45 18.50
N GLY A 135 25.46 -14.31 18.92
CA GLY A 135 26.07 -14.16 20.24
C GLY A 135 27.28 -15.09 20.42
N HIS A 136 27.43 -15.65 21.62
CA HIS A 136 28.64 -16.41 22.01
C HIS A 136 28.53 -17.93 21.77
N ASN A 137 27.37 -18.55 22.02
CA ASN A 137 27.24 -20.01 22.09
C ASN A 137 26.32 -20.64 21.02
N SER A 138 25.76 -19.86 20.08
CA SER A 138 24.85 -20.39 19.04
C SER A 138 25.43 -20.17 17.64
N TYR A 139 25.37 -21.19 16.80
CA TYR A 139 25.73 -21.10 15.39
C TYR A 139 24.77 -21.86 14.47
N PHE A 140 24.62 -21.39 13.24
CA PHE A 140 23.69 -21.93 12.23
C PHE A 140 24.39 -22.06 10.88
N ASP A 141 24.38 -23.26 10.32
CA ASP A 141 25.03 -23.54 9.04
C ASP A 141 24.05 -23.49 7.87
N GLY A 142 24.52 -23.01 6.72
CA GLY A 142 23.70 -22.84 5.53
C GLY A 142 24.54 -22.87 4.26
N HIS A 143 24.00 -23.51 3.23
CA HIS A 143 24.66 -23.69 1.93
C HIS A 143 23.78 -23.20 0.78
N GLY A 144 24.41 -22.82 -0.33
CA GLY A 144 23.72 -22.38 -1.53
C GLY A 144 24.68 -22.12 -2.70
N TYR A 145 24.14 -22.04 -3.91
CA TYR A 145 24.90 -21.83 -5.14
C TYR A 145 25.36 -20.36 -5.32
N THR A 146 25.00 -19.48 -4.38
CA THR A 146 25.53 -18.12 -4.24
C THR A 146 25.79 -17.80 -2.78
N HIS A 147 26.73 -16.89 -2.49
CA HIS A 147 26.96 -16.38 -1.14
C HIS A 147 25.68 -15.85 -0.48
N GLN A 148 24.79 -15.20 -1.25
CA GLN A 148 23.53 -14.66 -0.73
C GLN A 148 22.55 -15.78 -0.37
N GLN A 149 22.39 -16.81 -1.20
CA GLN A 149 21.55 -17.97 -0.90
C GLN A 149 22.02 -18.70 0.37
N ALA A 150 23.34 -18.93 0.49
CA ALA A 150 23.93 -19.57 1.66
C ALA A 150 23.69 -18.76 2.95
N ARG A 151 23.98 -17.46 2.95
CA ARG A 151 23.73 -16.56 4.10
C ARG A 151 22.25 -16.49 4.48
N THR A 152 21.34 -16.38 3.50
CA THR A 152 19.89 -16.41 3.76
C THR A 152 19.44 -17.73 4.39
N LYS A 153 20.03 -18.87 3.98
CA LYS A 153 19.74 -20.18 4.60
C LYS A 153 20.24 -20.26 6.05
N CYS A 154 21.42 -19.71 6.37
CA CYS A 154 21.85 -19.57 7.76
C CYS A 154 20.88 -18.70 8.58
N ALA A 155 20.49 -17.55 8.01
CA ALA A 155 19.62 -16.58 8.68
C ALA A 155 18.22 -17.16 8.98
N LEU A 156 17.68 -17.96 8.07
CA LEU A 156 16.43 -18.72 8.29
C LEU A 156 16.57 -19.71 9.46
N GLY A 157 17.67 -20.46 9.53
CA GLY A 157 17.93 -21.38 10.66
C GLY A 157 17.93 -20.67 12.01
N ALA A 158 18.63 -19.53 12.09
CA ALA A 158 18.65 -18.69 13.29
C ALA A 158 17.24 -18.16 13.66
N LEU A 159 16.49 -17.62 12.69
CA LEU A 159 15.12 -17.11 12.94
C LEU A 159 14.14 -18.21 13.38
N LEU A 160 14.27 -19.43 12.86
CA LEU A 160 13.43 -20.57 13.25
C LEU A 160 13.72 -21.01 14.68
N PHE A 161 14.99 -21.13 15.07
CA PHE A 161 15.40 -21.42 16.45
C PHE A 161 14.89 -20.36 17.44
N LEU A 162 15.02 -19.07 17.07
CA LEU A 162 14.48 -17.97 17.88
C LEU A 162 12.95 -18.03 18.02
N ARG A 163 12.22 -18.38 16.95
CA ARG A 163 10.77 -18.58 16.99
C ARG A 163 10.35 -19.77 17.87
N GLN A 164 11.14 -20.84 17.91
CA GLN A 164 10.90 -21.99 18.79
C GLN A 164 11.12 -21.62 20.26
N ASN A 165 12.23 -20.93 20.58
CA ASN A 165 12.56 -20.53 21.96
C ASN A 165 11.63 -19.43 22.52
N GLN A 166 10.88 -18.73 21.67
CA GLN A 166 9.81 -17.81 22.09
C GLN A 166 8.50 -18.52 22.51
N ARG A 167 8.35 -19.81 22.22
CA ARG A 167 7.15 -20.60 22.61
C ARG A 167 7.29 -21.29 23.97
N SER A 168 8.50 -21.45 24.50
CA SER A 168 8.77 -22.07 25.81
C SER A 168 8.73 -21.09 26.98
N THR A 169 8.60 -19.78 26.75
CA THR A 169 8.67 -18.72 27.77
C THR A 169 7.33 -17.97 27.95
N GLN A 170 6.21 -18.70 28.06
CA GLN A 170 4.88 -18.12 28.31
C GLN A 170 4.47 -18.04 29.79
N HIS A 171 5.36 -18.35 30.74
CA HIS A 171 5.09 -18.21 32.17
C HIS A 171 6.14 -17.35 32.88
N LEU A 172 5.95 -16.03 32.81
CA LEU A 172 6.26 -15.06 33.88
C LEU A 172 5.73 -13.67 33.47
N ASN A 173 4.91 -13.05 34.33
CA ASN A 173 4.37 -11.71 34.08
C ASN A 173 5.47 -10.64 34.21
N VAL A 174 5.60 -9.77 33.21
CA VAL A 174 6.30 -8.49 33.33
C VAL A 174 5.42 -7.39 32.68
N PRO A 175 5.17 -6.23 33.33
CA PRO A 175 4.12 -5.32 32.89
C PRO A 175 4.31 -4.67 31.51
N PHE A 176 3.17 -4.47 30.85
CA PHE A 176 2.97 -3.73 29.61
C PHE A 176 3.47 -2.27 29.71
N LEU A 177 4.58 -1.95 29.03
CA LEU A 177 5.01 -0.58 28.75
C LEU A 177 4.85 -0.25 27.26
N SER A 178 3.61 0.11 26.88
CA SER A 178 3.30 0.62 25.55
C SER A 178 3.92 2.00 25.27
N ASN A 179 4.00 2.36 23.98
CA ASN A 179 4.23 3.71 23.45
C ASN A 179 5.68 4.21 23.29
N ALA A 180 6.63 3.32 22.99
CA ALA A 180 7.81 3.71 22.22
C ALA A 180 7.39 4.05 20.76
N ARG A 181 7.24 5.34 20.44
CA ARG A 181 6.93 5.81 19.07
C ARG A 181 8.02 5.38 18.07
N LYS A 182 7.63 5.16 16.81
CA LYS A 182 8.53 4.84 15.67
C LYS A 182 9.46 6.02 15.30
N GLN A 183 10.39 6.38 16.17
CA GLN A 183 11.61 7.07 15.76
C GLN A 183 12.42 6.13 14.88
N ARG A 184 13.01 6.65 13.80
CA ARG A 184 14.09 5.92 13.11
C ARG A 184 15.32 5.93 14.02
N PRO A 185 16.18 4.90 14.02
CA PRO A 185 17.44 4.98 14.75
C PRO A 185 18.20 6.24 14.32
N PRO A 186 18.79 7.01 15.25
CA PRO A 186 19.52 8.22 14.90
C PRO A 186 20.64 7.87 13.92
N LYS A 187 20.79 8.67 12.87
CA LYS A 187 21.94 8.58 11.95
C LYS A 187 23.20 8.78 12.79
N SER A 188 24.22 7.94 12.60
CA SER A 188 25.49 8.11 13.29
C SER A 188 26.13 9.45 12.93
N ASP A 189 26.95 10.00 13.82
CA ASP A 189 27.64 11.29 13.62
C ASP A 189 28.42 11.30 12.29
N ILE A 190 29.05 10.17 11.96
CA ILE A 190 29.73 9.95 10.67
C ILE A 190 28.74 10.10 9.50
N SER A 191 27.60 9.40 9.51
CA SER A 191 26.61 9.51 8.43
C SER A 191 26.03 10.93 8.30
N LEU A 192 25.80 11.62 9.41
CA LEU A 192 25.29 12.99 9.42
C LEU A 192 26.34 13.99 8.90
N MET A 193 27.62 13.79 9.22
CA MET A 193 28.73 14.57 8.68
C MET A 193 28.84 14.42 7.15
N TYR A 194 28.79 13.18 6.64
CA TYR A 194 28.80 12.91 5.20
C TYR A 194 27.61 13.55 4.46
N GLU A 195 26.43 13.53 5.08
CA GLU A 195 25.23 14.18 4.54
C GLU A 195 25.35 15.71 4.49
N ARG A 196 25.90 16.33 5.54
CA ARG A 196 26.10 17.79 5.63
C ARG A 196 27.16 18.29 4.65
N ALA A 197 28.30 17.60 4.53
CA ALA A 197 29.32 17.90 3.53
C ALA A 197 28.78 17.82 2.10
N LYS A 198 28.03 16.76 1.78
CA LYS A 198 27.37 16.60 0.47
C LYS A 198 26.34 17.69 0.18
N GLN A 199 25.68 18.25 1.21
CA GLN A 199 24.78 19.39 1.06
C GLN A 199 25.51 20.72 0.83
N LEU A 200 26.76 20.84 1.27
CA LEU A 200 27.64 22.00 1.03
C LEU A 200 28.44 21.87 -0.28
N GLY A 201 28.42 20.71 -0.94
CA GLY A 201 29.15 20.45 -2.18
C GLY A 201 30.64 20.10 -1.99
N HIS A 202 31.10 19.94 -0.75
CA HIS A 202 32.51 19.65 -0.46
C HIS A 202 32.83 18.15 -0.46
N THR A 203 34.03 17.81 -0.94
CA THR A 203 34.63 16.48 -0.78
C THR A 203 35.06 16.26 0.68
N ILE A 204 35.20 14.99 1.09
CA ILE A 204 35.68 14.60 2.42
C ILE A 204 36.92 13.73 2.25
N HIS A 205 38.03 14.18 2.83
CA HIS A 205 39.25 13.41 2.96
C HIS A 205 39.43 12.97 4.42
N ILE A 206 40.11 11.84 4.61
CA ILE A 206 40.44 11.30 5.93
C ILE A 206 41.94 11.07 5.97
N THR A 207 42.64 11.66 6.94
CA THR A 207 44.02 11.29 7.27
C THR A 207 44.07 10.52 8.58
N PHE A 208 45.10 9.68 8.70
CA PHE A 208 45.35 8.81 9.85
C PHE A 208 46.74 9.11 10.36
N ASP A 209 46.82 10.05 11.30
CA ASP A 209 48.10 10.59 11.78
C ASP A 209 48.74 9.63 12.81
N ASP A 210 47.90 8.88 13.54
CA ASP A 210 48.24 7.71 14.36
C ASP A 210 47.19 6.60 14.10
N PRO A 211 47.43 5.31 14.42
CA PRO A 211 46.39 4.27 14.41
C PRO A 211 45.17 4.57 15.33
N LEU A 212 45.33 5.49 16.29
CA LEU A 212 44.29 5.95 17.23
C LEU A 212 43.86 7.41 17.02
N THR A 213 44.43 8.12 16.02
CA THR A 213 44.14 9.53 15.71
C THR A 213 43.54 9.62 14.31
N VAL A 214 42.38 10.25 14.21
CA VAL A 214 41.65 10.38 12.95
C VAL A 214 41.32 11.84 12.70
N THR A 215 41.61 12.27 11.47
CA THR A 215 41.46 13.64 11.02
C THR A 215 40.56 13.66 9.79
N TYR A 216 39.43 14.36 9.89
CA TYR A 216 38.54 14.64 8.75
C TYR A 216 38.84 16.03 8.21
N VAL A 217 38.92 16.15 6.89
CA VAL A 217 39.07 17.42 6.16
C VAL A 217 37.94 17.52 5.14
N ILE A 218 37.22 18.65 5.11
CA ILE A 218 36.03 18.83 4.26
C ILE A 218 36.14 20.16 3.51
N GLY A 219 36.42 20.08 2.21
CA GLY A 219 36.90 21.22 1.44
C GLY A 219 38.23 21.74 1.97
N GLU A 220 38.53 23.00 1.72
CA GLU A 220 39.80 23.65 2.13
C GLU A 220 39.70 24.33 3.51
N ASN A 221 38.48 24.68 3.94
CA ASN A 221 38.24 25.59 5.07
C ASN A 221 37.92 24.89 6.41
N TYR A 222 37.74 23.57 6.42
CA TYR A 222 37.28 22.84 7.60
C TYR A 222 38.12 21.57 7.82
N SER A 223 38.65 21.42 9.03
CA SER A 223 39.28 20.18 9.51
C SER A 223 38.93 19.90 10.98
N ALA A 224 38.86 18.62 11.36
CA ALA A 224 38.64 18.20 12.74
C ALA A 224 39.42 16.91 13.07
N THR A 225 40.21 16.97 14.13
CA THR A 225 41.06 15.87 14.61
C THR A 225 40.53 15.30 15.94
N ALA A 226 40.57 13.99 16.11
CA ALA A 226 40.29 13.36 17.40
C ALA A 226 41.11 12.08 17.62
N LYS A 227 41.56 11.89 18.87
CA LYS A 227 42.12 10.62 19.35
C LYS A 227 41.01 9.81 20.05
N GLY A 228 41.09 8.49 19.97
CA GLY A 228 40.11 7.59 20.62
C GLY A 228 40.72 6.25 21.01
N SER A 229 40.08 5.54 21.94
CA SER A 229 40.53 4.21 22.42
C SER A 229 40.54 3.12 21.34
N THR A 230 39.82 3.33 20.24
CA THR A 230 39.80 2.46 19.06
C THR A 230 39.70 3.34 17.81
N GLN A 231 40.10 2.82 16.65
CA GLN A 231 39.96 3.56 15.38
C GLN A 231 38.49 3.92 15.07
N GLN A 232 37.51 3.13 15.54
CA GLN A 232 36.08 3.43 15.37
C GLN A 232 35.61 4.56 16.28
N THR A 233 36.03 4.58 17.56
CA THR A 233 35.70 5.69 18.47
C THR A 233 36.41 6.98 18.06
N ALA A 234 37.65 6.91 17.55
CA ALA A 234 38.35 8.06 16.96
C ALA A 234 37.59 8.64 15.75
N LYS A 235 37.15 7.79 14.80
CA LYS A 235 36.29 8.20 13.66
C LYS A 235 34.99 8.88 14.13
N GLN A 236 34.31 8.33 15.13
CA GLN A 236 33.06 8.93 15.62
C GLN A 236 33.29 10.28 16.33
N LEU A 237 34.32 10.39 17.16
CA LEU A 237 34.66 11.64 17.86
C LEU A 237 35.12 12.74 16.88
N ALA A 238 35.91 12.40 15.86
CA ALA A 238 36.33 13.33 14.84
C ALA A 238 35.13 13.84 14.01
N ALA A 239 34.22 12.93 13.60
CA ALA A 239 33.00 13.32 12.90
C ALA A 239 32.05 14.18 13.75
N ARG A 240 31.99 13.94 15.07
CA ARG A 240 31.20 14.77 15.99
C ARG A 240 31.76 16.20 16.09
N LYS A 241 33.06 16.37 16.33
CA LYS A 241 33.71 17.70 16.29
C LYS A 241 33.44 18.40 14.96
N MET A 242 33.50 17.64 13.85
CA MET A 242 33.25 18.19 12.52
C MET A 242 31.81 18.71 12.34
N LEU A 243 30.83 18.08 12.97
CA LEU A 243 29.43 18.53 12.97
C LEU A 243 29.18 19.80 13.81
N GLU A 244 30.08 20.12 14.74
CA GLU A 244 30.05 21.36 15.53
C GLU A 244 30.66 22.53 14.73
N ILE A 245 31.65 22.26 13.87
CA ILE A 245 32.35 23.26 13.02
C ILE A 245 31.57 23.58 11.73
N LEU A 246 30.98 22.58 11.06
CA LEU A 246 30.25 22.79 9.80
C LEU A 246 29.00 23.68 10.01
N PRO A 247 28.62 24.56 9.07
CA PRO A 247 27.37 25.33 9.17
C PRO A 247 26.13 24.41 9.14
N SER A 248 25.07 24.77 9.88
CA SER A 248 23.86 23.94 10.05
C SER A 248 22.90 24.10 8.86
N THR A 249 23.06 23.24 7.85
CA THR A 249 22.17 23.21 6.68
C THR A 249 20.74 22.87 7.09
N ASN A 250 19.85 23.86 6.93
CA ASN A 250 18.52 23.81 7.54
C ASN A 250 17.54 22.93 6.73
N ILE A 251 17.61 21.61 6.96
CA ILE A 251 16.88 20.54 6.24
C ILE A 251 15.38 20.87 6.07
N GLN A 252 14.78 21.55 7.06
CA GLN A 252 13.38 21.95 7.04
C GLN A 252 12.99 22.77 5.80
N ARG A 253 13.87 23.66 5.29
CA ARG A 253 13.58 24.52 4.13
C ARG A 253 13.43 23.78 2.79
N LYS A 254 13.82 22.49 2.70
CA LYS A 254 13.64 21.67 1.48
C LYS A 254 12.40 20.75 1.53
N LEU A 255 11.59 20.78 2.59
CA LEU A 255 10.30 20.07 2.63
C LEU A 255 9.16 20.95 2.10
N ASN A 256 8.15 20.32 1.50
CA ASN A 256 6.90 20.99 1.12
C ASN A 256 6.32 21.77 2.32
N PRO A 257 5.87 23.02 2.17
CA PRO A 257 5.45 23.86 3.30
C PRO A 257 4.24 23.27 4.04
N ILE A 258 3.31 22.63 3.33
CA ILE A 258 2.20 21.87 3.93
C ILE A 258 2.74 20.82 4.93
N THR A 259 3.79 20.08 4.56
CA THR A 259 4.43 19.09 5.45
C THR A 259 5.16 19.75 6.61
N ARG A 260 5.83 20.89 6.39
CA ARG A 260 6.46 21.68 7.47
C ARG A 260 5.43 22.10 8.52
N ILE A 261 4.24 22.59 8.14
CA ILE A 261 3.19 22.97 9.12
C ILE A 261 2.73 21.77 9.94
N TYR A 262 2.43 20.63 9.31
CA TYR A 262 2.06 19.42 10.05
C TYR A 262 3.14 18.99 11.05
N GLN A 263 4.42 19.20 10.73
CA GLN A 263 5.52 18.98 11.67
C GLN A 263 5.56 20.03 12.80
N SER A 264 5.42 21.32 12.50
CA SER A 264 5.35 22.39 13.50
C SER A 264 4.18 22.22 14.47
N ALA A 265 3.02 21.78 13.98
CA ALA A 265 1.84 21.47 14.77
C ALA A 265 2.05 20.28 15.70
N GLN A 266 2.66 19.20 15.20
CA GLN A 266 3.03 18.03 16.01
C GLN A 266 4.04 18.39 17.12
N LEU A 267 4.96 19.32 16.86
CA LEU A 267 5.93 19.81 17.85
C LEU A 267 5.28 20.72 18.90
N ARG A 268 4.37 21.62 18.50
CA ARG A 268 3.65 22.54 19.42
C ARG A 268 2.39 21.90 20.06
N GLN A 269 2.02 20.66 19.68
CA GLN A 269 0.77 19.96 20.02
C GLN A 269 -0.53 20.72 19.63
N VAL A 270 -0.46 21.47 18.54
CA VAL A 270 -1.54 22.35 18.05
C VAL A 270 -2.34 21.67 16.92
N LYS A 271 -3.65 21.94 16.81
CA LYS A 271 -4.50 21.47 15.69
C LYS A 271 -4.37 22.39 14.48
N ILE A 272 -4.41 21.81 13.27
CA ILE A 272 -4.45 22.56 12.00
C ILE A 272 -5.79 22.30 11.31
N GLU A 273 -6.39 23.34 10.74
CA GLU A 273 -7.60 23.24 9.91
C GLU A 273 -7.40 23.99 8.60
N PHE A 274 -7.97 23.46 7.51
CA PHE A 274 -7.90 24.01 6.15
C PHE A 274 -9.30 24.39 5.67
N ILE A 275 -9.63 25.67 5.76
CA ILE A 275 -10.90 26.23 5.30
C ILE A 275 -10.75 26.60 3.82
N GLN A 276 -11.69 26.16 2.98
CA GLN A 276 -11.74 26.54 1.57
C GLN A 276 -12.67 27.75 1.43
N LEU A 277 -12.14 28.86 0.93
CA LEU A 277 -12.91 30.04 0.55
C LEU A 277 -13.03 30.01 -0.98
N THR A 278 -14.26 29.98 -1.50
CA THR A 278 -14.52 29.80 -2.93
C THR A 278 -14.95 31.08 -3.63
N ASP A 279 -13.99 31.71 -4.27
CA ASP A 279 -14.22 32.74 -5.28
C ASP A 279 -14.45 32.07 -6.64
N LYS A 280 -15.24 32.69 -7.53
CA LYS A 280 -15.78 32.00 -8.73
C LYS A 280 -14.74 31.58 -9.77
N GLU A 281 -13.51 32.10 -9.69
CA GLU A 281 -12.43 31.85 -10.66
C GLU A 281 -11.09 31.40 -10.04
N ASN A 282 -10.92 31.52 -8.71
CA ASN A 282 -9.67 31.20 -8.01
C ASN A 282 -9.94 30.43 -6.72
N TYR A 283 -9.01 29.54 -6.34
CA TYR A 283 -9.09 28.87 -5.06
C TYR A 283 -8.39 29.68 -3.98
N THR A 284 -9.14 30.06 -2.96
CA THR A 284 -8.62 30.68 -1.75
C THR A 284 -8.64 29.63 -0.63
N TYR A 285 -7.54 29.49 0.12
CA TYR A 285 -7.49 28.63 1.30
C TYR A 285 -6.96 29.39 2.49
N GLN A 286 -7.70 29.33 3.59
CA GLN A 286 -7.30 29.82 4.89
C GLN A 286 -6.85 28.62 5.74
N ILE A 287 -5.67 28.72 6.34
CA ILE A 287 -5.15 27.74 7.30
C ILE A 287 -5.21 28.36 8.69
N ARG A 288 -5.86 27.67 9.62
CA ARG A 288 -5.87 27.99 11.05
C ARG A 288 -4.95 27.02 11.79
N PHE A 289 -4.06 27.56 12.63
CA PHE A 289 -3.09 26.85 13.46
C PHE A 289 -3.37 27.21 14.93
N GLY A 290 -4.12 26.34 15.61
CA GLY A 290 -4.66 26.66 16.93
C GLY A 290 -5.64 27.82 16.87
N ASP A 291 -5.72 28.59 17.95
CA ASP A 291 -6.77 29.62 18.09
C ASP A 291 -6.33 31.01 17.60
N ASN A 292 -5.01 31.27 17.55
CA ASN A 292 -4.45 32.60 17.29
C ASN A 292 -3.81 32.77 15.90
N ASP A 293 -3.17 31.73 15.34
CA ASP A 293 -2.40 31.85 14.10
C ASP A 293 -3.24 31.48 12.86
N VAL A 294 -3.58 32.47 12.04
CA VAL A 294 -4.32 32.28 10.78
C VAL A 294 -3.55 32.89 9.61
N ALA A 295 -3.50 32.21 8.47
CA ALA A 295 -2.95 32.74 7.22
C ALA A 295 -3.70 32.21 5.99
N GLU A 296 -3.58 32.94 4.87
CA GLU A 296 -4.31 32.69 3.64
C GLU A 296 -3.39 32.52 2.43
N GLY A 297 -3.88 31.83 1.42
CA GLY A 297 -3.18 31.64 0.16
C GLY A 297 -4.14 31.43 -1.00
N TYR A 298 -3.82 32.14 -2.08
CA TYR A 298 -4.65 32.29 -3.27
C TYR A 298 -3.99 31.54 -4.43
N GLY A 299 -4.75 30.88 -5.30
CA GLY A 299 -4.14 30.24 -6.47
C GLY A 299 -5.08 29.55 -7.45
N LYS A 300 -4.62 29.45 -8.69
CA LYS A 300 -5.31 28.81 -9.83
C LYS A 300 -5.63 27.33 -9.64
N THR A 301 -5.06 26.67 -8.61
CA THR A 301 -5.42 25.29 -8.23
C THR A 301 -5.45 25.12 -6.72
N LYS A 302 -6.31 24.21 -6.23
CA LYS A 302 -6.40 23.83 -4.80
C LYS A 302 -5.06 23.44 -4.17
N ARG A 303 -4.10 22.92 -4.95
CA ARG A 303 -2.75 22.57 -4.47
C ARG A 303 -1.89 23.82 -4.24
N ILE A 304 -1.87 24.75 -5.20
CA ILE A 304 -1.05 25.96 -5.13
C ILE A 304 -1.55 26.88 -4.01
N ALA A 305 -2.87 27.07 -3.91
CA ALA A 305 -3.49 27.86 -2.84
C ALA A 305 -3.13 27.34 -1.44
N LYS A 306 -3.27 26.03 -1.19
CA LYS A 306 -2.82 25.41 0.08
C LYS A 306 -1.32 25.48 0.31
N GLN A 307 -0.51 25.50 -0.74
CA GLN A 307 0.95 25.60 -0.64
C GLN A 307 1.37 27.02 -0.23
N LEU A 308 0.78 28.04 -0.82
CA LEU A 308 1.04 29.45 -0.51
C LEU A 308 0.47 29.84 0.87
N ALA A 309 -0.73 29.38 1.21
CA ALA A 309 -1.29 29.56 2.55
C ALA A 309 -0.39 28.94 3.62
N ALA A 310 0.22 27.81 3.30
CA ALA A 310 1.17 27.15 4.19
C ALA A 310 2.50 27.92 4.30
N GLU A 311 2.97 28.51 3.21
CA GLU A 311 4.19 29.32 3.23
C GLU A 311 4.01 30.61 4.04
N ALA A 312 2.89 31.30 3.86
CA ALA A 312 2.52 32.48 4.65
C ALA A 312 2.38 32.17 6.16
N LEU A 313 1.77 31.03 6.52
CA LEU A 313 1.67 30.64 7.93
C LEU A 313 3.03 30.29 8.54
N LEU A 314 3.90 29.60 7.80
CA LEU A 314 5.26 29.31 8.27
C LEU A 314 6.08 30.57 8.47
N GLN A 315 5.94 31.57 7.59
CA GLN A 315 6.60 32.86 7.79
C GLN A 315 6.17 33.50 9.13
N LYS A 316 4.87 33.50 9.47
CA LYS A 316 4.38 33.96 10.78
C LYS A 316 4.93 33.12 11.96
N LEU A 317 4.97 31.80 11.83
CA LEU A 317 5.48 30.92 12.90
C LEU A 317 7.00 30.98 13.08
N ASP A 318 7.75 31.32 12.02
CA ASP A 318 9.22 31.43 12.00
C ASP A 318 9.69 32.84 12.45
N THR A 319 8.95 33.93 12.18
CA THR A 319 9.34 35.30 12.61
C THR A 319 9.25 35.52 14.11
N VAL A 320 8.29 34.87 14.80
CA VAL A 320 8.11 34.93 16.26
C VAL A 320 9.33 34.42 17.05
N VAL A 321 10.31 33.80 16.39
CA VAL A 321 11.56 33.30 17.01
C VAL A 321 12.64 34.39 17.16
N VAL A 322 12.46 35.58 16.57
CA VAL A 322 13.45 36.68 16.66
C VAL A 322 12.87 37.90 17.37
N LEU A 323 13.09 37.97 18.69
CA LEU A 323 13.43 39.18 19.47
C LEU A 323 13.69 38.77 20.94
N LEU A 324 14.85 39.14 21.49
CA LEU A 324 15.13 39.01 22.94
C LEU A 324 14.89 40.36 23.63
N PRO A 325 14.03 40.43 24.67
CA PRO A 325 14.04 41.51 25.65
C PRO A 325 15.06 41.23 26.78
N PRO A 326 15.69 42.25 27.39
CA PRO A 326 16.67 42.10 28.47
C PRO A 326 16.02 41.84 29.85
N PRO A 327 16.79 41.36 30.85
CA PRO A 327 16.27 41.00 32.17
C PRO A 327 16.35 42.11 33.23
N SER A 328 15.23 42.46 33.87
CA SER A 328 15.26 43.04 35.22
C SER A 328 13.96 42.83 36.02
N LYS A 329 14.16 42.66 37.34
CA LYS A 329 13.21 42.39 38.43
C LYS A 329 12.07 43.41 38.46
N SER A 330 10.85 43.07 38.89
CA SER A 330 10.56 43.03 40.34
C SER A 330 9.19 42.43 40.73
N LEU A 331 9.09 42.08 42.02
CA LEU A 331 7.91 41.57 42.73
C LEU A 331 6.70 42.52 42.69
N LEU A 332 5.48 41.96 42.66
CA LEU A 332 4.46 42.17 43.70
C LEU A 332 3.27 41.18 43.56
N LYS A 333 2.49 40.99 44.62
CA LYS A 333 1.34 40.05 44.71
C LYS A 333 -0.01 40.78 44.60
N ARG A 334 -1.05 40.08 44.11
CA ARG A 334 -2.29 39.78 44.88
C ARG A 334 -3.26 38.81 44.19
N ASP A 335 -3.35 37.60 44.74
CA ASP A 335 -4.52 36.95 45.38
C ASP A 335 -5.95 37.13 44.79
N GLY A 336 -6.67 35.99 44.65
CA GLY A 336 -8.09 35.85 44.25
C GLY A 336 -8.29 34.74 43.18
N ASN A 337 -8.53 33.46 43.49
CA ASN A 337 -9.68 32.82 44.18
C ASN A 337 -11.00 33.00 43.39
N SER A 338 -11.76 31.98 42.97
CA SER A 338 -11.74 30.50 43.06
C SER A 338 -12.43 29.92 41.79
N GLU A 339 -12.52 28.61 41.43
CA GLU A 339 -12.88 27.39 42.17
C GLU A 339 -12.33 26.10 41.48
N LYS A 340 -12.62 24.92 42.07
CA LYS A 340 -12.37 23.58 41.49
C LYS A 340 -13.61 22.69 41.66
N THR A 341 -14.03 21.98 40.61
CA THR A 341 -14.86 20.76 40.72
C THR A 341 -14.42 19.69 39.70
N ASN A 342 -14.93 18.47 39.87
CA ASN A 342 -14.24 17.24 39.47
C ASN A 342 -14.58 16.67 38.06
N LYS A 343 -13.58 15.97 37.53
CA LYS A 343 -13.63 14.72 36.72
C LYS A 343 -15.01 14.09 36.39
N GLN A 344 -15.12 13.68 35.12
CA GLN A 344 -15.69 12.40 34.62
C GLN A 344 -17.22 12.20 34.79
N GLU A 345 -17.97 11.46 33.95
CA GLU A 345 -17.61 10.40 32.99
C GLU A 345 -18.52 10.35 31.72
N LYS A 346 -18.49 9.24 30.95
CA LYS A 346 -19.06 9.12 29.58
C LYS A 346 -20.57 8.88 29.53
N LYS A 347 -21.25 9.34 28.46
CA LYS A 347 -22.40 8.66 27.80
C LYS A 347 -22.39 8.89 26.27
N HIS A 348 -23.00 7.98 25.51
CA HIS A 348 -23.33 8.08 24.06
C HIS A 348 -24.65 8.93 23.89
N VAL A 349 -25.33 9.16 22.74
CA VAL A 349 -25.64 8.36 21.52
C VAL A 349 -26.21 9.28 20.39
N HIS A 350 -25.96 8.97 19.09
CA HIS A 350 -26.65 9.46 17.84
C HIS A 350 -26.77 11.00 17.61
N PHE A 351 -27.15 11.58 16.45
CA PHE A 351 -28.07 11.25 15.33
C PHE A 351 -27.38 11.39 13.94
N VAL A 352 -27.62 10.48 12.98
CA VAL A 352 -28.66 10.46 11.91
C VAL A 352 -28.45 11.52 10.81
N GLU A 353 -28.26 11.05 9.58
CA GLU A 353 -28.45 11.82 8.34
C GLU A 353 -29.83 11.47 7.77
N GLU A 354 -30.70 12.47 7.54
CA GLU A 354 -31.94 12.32 6.77
C GLU A 354 -31.87 13.15 5.48
N ILE A 355 -32.55 12.65 4.45
CA ILE A 355 -32.61 13.22 3.10
C ILE A 355 -34.04 13.65 2.82
N ILE A 356 -34.22 14.88 2.33
CA ILE A 356 -35.30 15.39 1.45
C ILE A 356 -34.75 16.73 0.92
N GLU A 357 -34.54 16.98 -0.38
CA GLU A 357 -35.34 16.84 -1.62
C GLU A 357 -36.28 18.04 -1.93
N ASN A 358 -35.90 18.76 -3.00
CA ASN A 358 -36.73 19.34 -4.07
C ASN A 358 -37.60 20.58 -3.76
N ASP A 359 -38.01 21.41 -4.73
CA ASP A 359 -37.75 21.43 -6.20
C ASP A 359 -36.88 22.69 -6.57
N ASP A 360 -37.13 23.70 -7.45
CA ASP A 360 -38.15 23.95 -8.48
C ASP A 360 -37.72 25.00 -9.53
N LYS A 361 -38.21 24.86 -10.79
CA LYS A 361 -38.44 25.81 -11.92
C LYS A 361 -37.42 26.96 -12.25
N MET A 362 -37.23 27.42 -13.50
CA MET A 362 -37.96 27.22 -14.78
C MET A 362 -37.09 27.54 -16.03
N SER A 363 -37.39 26.91 -17.19
CA SER A 363 -36.96 27.26 -18.57
C SER A 363 -35.46 27.20 -18.95
N CYS A 364 -35.02 26.99 -20.21
CA CYS A 364 -35.45 26.10 -21.30
C CYS A 364 -34.41 26.15 -22.46
N SER A 365 -33.66 25.05 -22.67
CA SER A 365 -33.32 24.43 -23.98
C SER A 365 -32.50 25.19 -25.07
N PRO A 366 -31.89 24.51 -26.07
CA PRO A 366 -31.61 23.07 -26.29
C PRO A 366 -30.08 22.77 -26.25
N SER A 367 -29.54 21.55 -26.39
CA SER A 367 -30.06 20.17 -26.25
C SER A 367 -28.85 19.25 -25.98
N SER A 368 -28.92 18.38 -24.98
CA SER A 368 -27.87 17.42 -24.65
C SER A 368 -28.48 16.21 -23.93
N LEU A 369 -27.80 15.06 -23.94
CA LEU A 369 -28.06 13.99 -22.98
C LEU A 369 -26.89 12.99 -22.87
N SER A 370 -26.05 13.22 -21.87
CA SER A 370 -25.29 12.17 -21.19
C SER A 370 -25.94 11.92 -19.82
N SER A 371 -25.92 10.69 -19.30
CA SER A 371 -26.13 10.43 -17.87
C SER A 371 -25.86 8.98 -17.45
N ASN A 372 -25.28 8.85 -16.26
CA ASN A 372 -25.54 7.84 -15.22
C ASN A 372 -25.54 6.34 -15.59
N VAL A 373 -24.39 5.67 -15.40
CA VAL A 373 -24.25 4.20 -15.51
C VAL A 373 -23.86 3.52 -14.17
N GLU A 374 -23.72 4.27 -13.07
CA GLU A 374 -23.28 3.69 -11.78
C GLU A 374 -24.31 2.73 -11.13
N ASN A 375 -25.58 2.81 -11.52
CA ASN A 375 -26.69 1.97 -11.05
C ASN A 375 -27.45 1.22 -12.18
N SER A 376 -26.73 0.66 -13.15
CA SER A 376 -27.37 -0.22 -14.16
C SER A 376 -27.99 -1.47 -13.52
N TYR A 377 -29.30 -1.69 -13.73
CA TYR A 377 -30.06 -2.84 -13.20
C TYR A 377 -29.44 -4.19 -13.55
N LYS A 378 -28.76 -4.29 -14.71
CA LYS A 378 -28.02 -5.48 -15.15
C LYS A 378 -26.98 -5.93 -14.10
N LYS A 379 -26.28 -4.99 -13.47
CA LYS A 379 -25.26 -5.25 -12.44
C LYS A 379 -25.90 -5.76 -11.14
N GLN A 380 -26.98 -5.11 -10.69
CA GLN A 380 -27.72 -5.47 -9.47
C GLN A 380 -28.37 -6.87 -9.59
N LEU A 381 -28.91 -7.19 -10.77
CA LEU A 381 -29.46 -8.50 -11.09
C LEU A 381 -28.41 -9.61 -11.11
N ILE A 382 -27.23 -9.36 -11.68
CA ILE A 382 -26.12 -10.34 -11.67
C ILE A 382 -25.65 -10.63 -10.24
N GLU A 383 -25.44 -9.60 -9.42
CA GLU A 383 -24.95 -9.77 -8.05
C GLU A 383 -25.96 -10.51 -7.15
N THR A 384 -27.26 -10.24 -7.30
CA THR A 384 -28.32 -10.94 -6.54
C THR A 384 -28.50 -12.39 -6.97
N CYS A 385 -28.48 -12.69 -8.27
CA CYS A 385 -28.58 -14.07 -8.74
C CYS A 385 -27.37 -14.91 -8.31
N GLN A 386 -26.15 -14.33 -8.30
CA GLN A 386 -24.96 -14.97 -7.74
C GLN A 386 -25.15 -15.32 -6.24
N LYS A 387 -25.66 -14.38 -5.43
CA LYS A 387 -25.97 -14.63 -4.00
C LYS A 387 -27.02 -15.72 -3.80
N LEU A 388 -27.98 -15.84 -4.72
CA LEU A 388 -29.08 -16.83 -4.67
C LEU A 388 -28.76 -18.16 -5.39
N ARG A 389 -27.56 -18.32 -5.97
CA ARG A 389 -27.16 -19.47 -6.83
C ARG A 389 -28.11 -19.71 -8.01
N ILE A 390 -28.61 -18.63 -8.61
CA ILE A 390 -29.42 -18.65 -9.84
C ILE A 390 -28.50 -18.38 -11.02
N HIS A 391 -28.55 -19.25 -12.02
CA HIS A 391 -27.86 -19.07 -13.29
C HIS A 391 -28.61 -18.06 -14.17
N ILE A 392 -27.89 -17.15 -14.82
CA ILE A 392 -28.44 -16.18 -15.76
C ILE A 392 -27.82 -16.42 -17.13
N GLU A 393 -28.65 -16.51 -18.16
CA GLU A 393 -28.23 -16.59 -19.56
C GLU A 393 -28.83 -15.41 -20.33
N TYR A 394 -28.06 -14.81 -21.24
CA TYR A 394 -28.50 -13.75 -22.15
C TYR A 394 -28.43 -14.29 -23.58
N LEU A 395 -29.58 -14.38 -24.25
CA LEU A 395 -29.72 -14.79 -25.65
C LEU A 395 -30.08 -13.56 -26.47
N ASP A 396 -29.11 -13.04 -27.21
CA ASP A 396 -29.24 -11.80 -27.98
C ASP A 396 -29.47 -12.08 -29.47
N LYS A 397 -30.32 -11.27 -30.11
CA LYS A 397 -30.63 -11.27 -31.54
C LYS A 397 -30.59 -9.85 -32.09
N MET A 398 -30.25 -9.70 -33.37
CA MET A 398 -30.60 -8.49 -34.14
C MET A 398 -31.85 -8.80 -34.95
N ASN A 399 -32.79 -7.85 -34.99
CA ASN A 399 -33.96 -7.91 -35.83
C ASN A 399 -33.75 -6.91 -36.98
N GLU A 400 -33.27 -7.43 -38.11
CA GLU A 400 -33.13 -6.68 -39.35
C GLU A 400 -34.51 -6.53 -40.00
N ASN A 401 -35.30 -5.58 -39.49
CA ASN A 401 -36.57 -5.19 -40.10
C ASN A 401 -36.27 -4.44 -41.42
N GLU A 402 -36.53 -5.06 -42.56
CA GLU A 402 -36.21 -4.53 -43.91
C GLU A 402 -36.85 -3.15 -44.23
N ASN A 403 -37.81 -2.70 -43.40
CA ASN A 403 -38.57 -1.47 -43.60
C ASN A 403 -38.28 -0.34 -42.59
N GLU A 404 -37.33 -0.49 -41.65
CA GLU A 404 -36.95 0.58 -40.71
C GLU A 404 -35.43 0.80 -40.65
N THR A 405 -34.98 2.04 -40.83
CA THR A 405 -33.56 2.45 -40.88
C THR A 405 -32.84 2.47 -39.51
N SER A 406 -33.35 1.73 -38.52
CA SER A 406 -32.72 1.61 -37.20
C SER A 406 -32.61 0.15 -36.77
N ALA A 407 -31.38 -0.34 -36.59
CA ALA A 407 -31.11 -1.72 -36.19
C ALA A 407 -31.61 -1.97 -34.75
N GLN A 408 -32.68 -2.74 -34.61
CA GLN A 408 -33.25 -3.08 -33.32
C GLN A 408 -32.64 -4.38 -32.77
N TYR A 409 -32.10 -4.31 -31.56
CA TYR A 409 -31.54 -5.44 -30.84
C TYR A 409 -32.58 -6.00 -29.87
N GLN A 410 -32.73 -7.31 -29.81
CA GLN A 410 -33.59 -8.02 -28.86
C GLN A 410 -32.74 -8.90 -27.95
N SER A 411 -32.73 -8.63 -26.65
CA SER A 411 -32.06 -9.45 -25.64
C SER A 411 -33.09 -10.26 -24.85
N THR A 412 -32.83 -11.55 -24.65
CA THR A 412 -33.68 -12.44 -23.85
C THR A 412 -32.90 -12.97 -22.65
N VAL A 413 -33.33 -12.62 -21.45
CA VAL A 413 -32.75 -13.09 -20.19
C VAL A 413 -33.51 -14.33 -19.73
N ILE A 414 -32.78 -15.43 -19.49
CA ILE A 414 -33.30 -16.66 -18.88
C ILE A 414 -32.69 -16.80 -17.48
N LEU A 415 -33.55 -17.02 -16.49
CA LEU A 415 -33.15 -17.42 -15.13
C LEU A 415 -33.38 -18.92 -14.95
N SER A 416 -32.37 -19.63 -14.43
CA SER A 416 -32.47 -21.05 -14.12
C SER A 416 -31.81 -21.42 -12.79
N THR A 417 -32.35 -22.46 -12.17
CA THR A 417 -31.72 -23.23 -11.09
C THR A 417 -31.57 -24.67 -11.55
N ALA A 418 -30.70 -25.45 -10.90
CA ALA A 418 -30.21 -26.77 -11.36
C ALA A 418 -31.22 -27.58 -12.20
N ASP A 419 -32.42 -27.82 -11.66
CA ASP A 419 -33.42 -28.71 -12.27
C ASP A 419 -34.62 -27.99 -12.92
N ARG A 420 -34.65 -26.64 -12.97
CA ARG A 420 -35.79 -25.88 -13.53
C ARG A 420 -35.44 -24.46 -14.00
N ARG A 421 -35.96 -24.09 -15.18
CA ARG A 421 -36.05 -22.68 -15.64
C ARG A 421 -37.09 -21.93 -14.79
N LEU A 422 -36.68 -20.81 -14.19
CA LEU A 422 -37.49 -20.01 -13.28
C LEU A 422 -38.30 -18.94 -14.01
N ALA A 423 -37.68 -18.25 -14.96
CA ALA A 423 -38.32 -17.20 -15.75
C ALA A 423 -37.56 -16.92 -17.05
N GLN A 424 -38.26 -16.30 -18.01
CA GLN A 424 -37.68 -15.78 -19.24
C GLN A 424 -38.34 -14.43 -19.56
N PHE A 425 -37.53 -13.42 -19.86
CA PHE A 425 -38.00 -12.07 -20.25
C PHE A 425 -37.21 -11.57 -21.44
N CYS A 426 -37.84 -10.79 -22.32
CA CYS A 426 -37.15 -10.11 -23.41
C CYS A 426 -37.20 -8.58 -23.23
N GLY A 427 -36.21 -7.90 -23.80
CA GLY A 427 -36.15 -6.44 -23.89
C GLY A 427 -35.49 -6.01 -25.19
N ASN A 428 -36.12 -5.06 -25.88
CA ASN A 428 -35.63 -4.52 -27.15
C ASN A 428 -34.91 -3.18 -26.92
N GLY A 429 -34.03 -2.78 -27.84
CA GLY A 429 -33.41 -1.46 -27.82
C GLY A 429 -32.57 -1.15 -29.06
N PRO A 430 -32.18 0.13 -29.27
CA PRO A 430 -31.37 0.57 -30.42
C PRO A 430 -29.89 0.18 -30.32
N SER A 431 -29.50 -0.54 -29.27
CA SER A 431 -28.17 -1.14 -29.12
C SER A 431 -28.25 -2.39 -28.25
N LEU A 432 -27.32 -3.32 -28.46
CA LEU A 432 -27.19 -4.56 -27.68
C LEU A 432 -27.17 -4.29 -26.17
N ILE A 433 -26.42 -3.26 -25.75
CA ILE A 433 -26.29 -2.87 -24.34
C ILE A 433 -27.66 -2.45 -23.79
N ARG A 434 -28.40 -1.60 -24.53
CA ARG A 434 -29.70 -1.10 -24.06
C ARG A 434 -30.79 -2.17 -24.09
N ALA A 435 -30.76 -3.08 -25.06
CA ALA A 435 -31.63 -4.26 -25.08
C ALA A 435 -31.39 -5.15 -23.85
N GLN A 436 -30.14 -5.45 -23.52
CA GLN A 436 -29.76 -6.21 -22.32
C GLN A 436 -30.15 -5.49 -21.02
N GLU A 437 -30.02 -4.16 -20.93
CA GLU A 437 -30.48 -3.38 -19.77
C GLU A 437 -32.01 -3.40 -19.63
N ASN A 438 -32.74 -3.21 -20.73
CA ASN A 438 -34.21 -3.25 -20.74
C ASN A 438 -34.71 -4.64 -20.31
N ALA A 439 -34.11 -5.71 -20.83
CA ALA A 439 -34.42 -7.08 -20.44
C ALA A 439 -34.09 -7.33 -18.95
N SER A 440 -32.94 -6.86 -18.47
CA SER A 440 -32.56 -6.96 -17.05
C SER A 440 -33.54 -6.21 -16.14
N SER A 441 -34.03 -5.05 -16.58
CA SER A 441 -34.99 -4.22 -15.84
C SER A 441 -36.38 -4.88 -15.79
N ALA A 442 -36.81 -5.51 -16.89
CA ALA A 442 -38.04 -6.30 -16.92
C ALA A 442 -37.98 -7.50 -15.95
N VAL A 443 -36.84 -8.20 -15.88
CA VAL A 443 -36.62 -9.27 -14.89
C VAL A 443 -36.67 -8.70 -13.47
N TRP A 444 -35.95 -7.60 -13.21
CA TRP A 444 -35.82 -6.97 -11.88
C TRP A 444 -37.16 -6.50 -11.31
N ASN A 445 -38.02 -5.90 -12.14
CA ASN A 445 -39.34 -5.44 -11.71
C ASN A 445 -40.27 -6.60 -11.37
N ASN A 446 -40.21 -7.70 -12.12
CA ASN A 446 -41.01 -8.91 -11.88
C ASN A 446 -40.39 -9.88 -10.84
N LEU A 447 -39.15 -9.63 -10.41
CA LEU A 447 -38.41 -10.44 -9.43
C LEU A 447 -39.16 -10.60 -8.10
N LYS A 448 -39.95 -9.58 -7.71
CA LYS A 448 -40.84 -9.63 -6.53
C LYS A 448 -41.95 -10.69 -6.67
N GLN A 449 -42.52 -10.86 -7.87
CA GLN A 449 -43.57 -11.85 -8.11
C GLN A 449 -43.00 -13.28 -8.10
N LEU A 450 -41.84 -13.48 -8.76
CA LEU A 450 -41.16 -14.77 -8.83
C LEU A 450 -40.80 -15.37 -7.45
N PHE A 451 -40.45 -14.52 -6.47
CA PHE A 451 -40.08 -15.00 -5.14
C PHE A 451 -41.22 -15.05 -4.11
N ASN A 452 -42.40 -14.48 -4.40
CA ASN A 452 -43.56 -14.63 -3.51
C ASN A 452 -44.06 -16.07 -3.41
N GLY A 453 -43.83 -16.91 -4.44
CA GLY A 453 -44.14 -18.35 -4.41
C GLY A 453 -43.10 -19.23 -3.70
N SER A 454 -42.00 -18.68 -3.17
CA SER A 454 -40.89 -19.48 -2.61
C SER A 454 -40.72 -19.26 -1.10
N SER A 455 -41.32 -20.14 -0.30
CA SER A 455 -41.27 -20.16 1.17
C SER A 455 -39.85 -20.16 1.75
N ARG A 456 -38.86 -20.57 0.94
CA ARG A 456 -37.43 -20.62 1.30
C ARG A 456 -36.82 -19.24 1.53
N ILE A 457 -37.34 -18.19 0.89
CA ILE A 457 -36.80 -16.81 0.96
C ILE A 457 -37.47 -15.97 2.06
N GLN A 458 -38.73 -16.25 2.41
CA GLN A 458 -39.35 -15.68 3.63
C GLN A 458 -38.55 -16.03 4.89
N LYS A 459 -37.93 -17.22 4.93
CA LYS A 459 -37.01 -17.63 6.01
C LYS A 459 -35.73 -16.77 6.07
N MET A 460 -35.20 -16.28 4.95
CA MET A 460 -33.99 -15.44 4.95
C MET A 460 -34.27 -13.99 5.36
N LYS A 461 -35.44 -13.43 5.01
CA LYS A 461 -35.87 -12.10 5.50
C LYS A 461 -35.99 -11.99 7.03
N ARG A 462 -36.08 -13.12 7.75
CA ARG A 462 -36.01 -13.14 9.23
C ARG A 462 -34.58 -13.08 9.79
N ILE A 463 -33.56 -13.38 8.98
CA ILE A 463 -32.16 -13.39 9.41
C ILE A 463 -31.56 -11.98 9.29
N GLU A 464 -31.86 -11.26 8.20
CA GLU A 464 -31.45 -9.86 8.02
C GLU A 464 -32.06 -8.94 9.09
N LYS A 465 -33.26 -9.26 9.60
CA LYS A 465 -33.95 -8.48 10.63
C LYS A 465 -33.48 -8.74 12.08
N ASN A 466 -32.51 -9.63 12.27
CA ASN A 466 -31.93 -9.98 13.58
C ASN A 466 -30.47 -9.47 13.75
N ASN A 467 -29.94 -8.74 12.77
CA ASN A 467 -28.57 -8.20 12.76
C ASN A 467 -28.55 -6.67 12.51
N GLN A 468 -29.55 -5.96 13.07
CA GLN A 468 -29.57 -4.49 13.22
C GLN A 468 -29.81 -4.17 14.70
#